data_AF-A0A8K0CYE2-F1
#
_entry.id   AF-A0A8K0CYE2-F1
#
_cell.length_a   1.000
_cell.length_b   1.000
_cell.length_c   1.000
_cell.angle_alpha   90.00
_cell.angle_beta   90.00
_cell.angle_gamma   90.00
#
_symmetry.space_group_name_H-M   'P 1'
#
loop_
_entity.id
_entity.type
_entity.pdbx_description
1 polymer ?
#
loop_
_entity_poly.entity_id
_entity_poly.type
_entity_poly.pdbx_seq_one_letter_code
_entity_poly.pdbx_strand_id
1 'polypeptide(L)'
;MYLFKQRESKKFSNRGIDVAFKQEPYVLQNKLAGIPSTFKTYTSGNGRKRAAILIENKLIDAILIKQFSDEDYVVVEVNYEEMRWYALSIYFDINRDIEVDLQKVENILSYMGKAGCIICIDSNARSTFWYDRITNSKGKKLQEFLTASGLHVINEENDIPTFLSIRGESNIDLTVGNDSFVLYIKAWHCDEEESLLPERKNLKHFQEALNSACEKTFKLQTARKTVVKCKTVPWWNISLAVLRKKVNALRRRYQRTNNNRELREERKNQYLEKKKRYLAIIDQEKHKSWRECCNLTNVSNPWNVIYKVASGKMGRSSTLTTIKKPGGTYTNNLKETVECMVSHFVAKDNPNTDDNTHKEIRNKLKKDIQTEDDKEFTRNEIEDIIKNMDSKKAPGEDGIDSSIYLQLFYKFPHFTTTIYNECLKRGVFPEIWKRTIIVPIAKPGKEESDDPSKFRPITDVPNIQGKQEEEVYEFEVYTDGSKRQGKVGMAVVIYRNKQIINPLKHKLHNKCSNNQAKALAIYKALENLEVIRDIPEDKRTAVIYTDSRVTLESLRQIRNHAKLIEEIMGLSENL
;
A
#
# COMPACT_ATOMS: atom_id res chain seq x y z
N MET A 1 -4.62 35.77 -18.62
CA MET A 1 -5.71 36.02 -17.66
C MET A 1 -6.03 34.69 -16.99
N TYR A 2 -6.08 34.63 -15.66
CA TYR A 2 -6.19 33.36 -14.94
C TYR A 2 -7.47 33.35 -14.07
N LEU A 3 -8.23 32.26 -14.12
CA LEU A 3 -9.30 31.96 -13.16
C LEU A 3 -8.71 31.20 -11.98
N PHE A 4 -8.95 31.68 -10.76
CA PHE A 4 -8.37 31.09 -9.55
C PHE A 4 -9.43 30.52 -8.62
N LYS A 5 -9.25 29.26 -8.21
CA LYS A 5 -9.91 28.66 -7.06
C LYS A 5 -8.86 28.25 -6.03
N GLN A 6 -8.53 29.12 -5.06
CA GLN A 6 -7.64 28.69 -3.97
C GLN A 6 -7.86 29.33 -2.59
N ARG A 7 -7.70 28.44 -1.59
CA ARG A 7 -7.65 28.65 -0.14
C ARG A 7 -6.26 29.05 0.40
N GLU A 8 -5.22 29.11 -0.42
CA GLU A 8 -3.86 29.45 0.05
C GLU A 8 -3.31 30.72 -0.60
N SER A 9 -2.69 31.54 0.24
CA SER A 9 -2.29 32.93 0.00
C SER A 9 -0.93 33.13 -0.63
N LYS A 10 -0.14 32.05 -0.77
CA LYS A 10 1.32 32.14 -0.97
C LYS A 10 1.79 32.21 -2.43
N LYS A 11 0.91 32.14 -3.43
CA LYS A 11 1.33 31.95 -4.84
C LYS A 11 1.14 33.14 -5.79
N PHE A 12 0.55 34.24 -5.35
CA PHE A 12 0.29 35.40 -6.23
C PHE A 12 1.58 36.09 -6.75
N SER A 13 2.68 36.07 -5.99
CA SER A 13 3.84 36.94 -6.24
C SER A 13 4.79 36.52 -7.39
N ASN A 14 4.63 35.33 -7.98
CA ASN A 14 5.62 34.78 -8.94
C ASN A 14 5.09 34.61 -10.38
N ARG A 15 3.85 34.98 -10.68
CA ARG A 15 3.19 34.63 -11.97
C ARG A 15 2.86 35.82 -12.89
N GLY A 16 3.13 37.06 -12.49
CA GLY A 16 2.89 38.25 -13.31
C GLY A 16 1.41 38.42 -13.70
N ILE A 17 0.51 38.39 -12.72
CA ILE A 17 -0.94 38.44 -12.95
C ILE A 17 -1.44 39.87 -12.73
N ASP A 18 -1.92 40.53 -13.78
CA ASP A 18 -2.47 41.89 -13.65
C ASP A 18 -3.87 41.91 -13.00
N VAL A 19 -4.75 40.99 -13.45
CA VAL A 19 -6.14 40.88 -13.01
C VAL A 19 -6.48 39.42 -12.73
N ALA A 20 -7.08 39.16 -11.57
CA ALA A 20 -7.52 37.85 -11.12
C ALA A 20 -9.01 37.85 -10.74
N PHE A 21 -9.73 36.84 -11.24
CA PHE A 21 -11.14 36.59 -10.92
C PHE A 21 -11.19 35.43 -9.95
N LYS A 22 -11.86 35.62 -8.81
CA LYS A 22 -11.82 34.66 -7.70
C LYS A 22 -13.24 34.33 -7.21
N GLN A 23 -13.56 33.05 -7.21
CA GLN A 23 -14.79 32.52 -6.63
C GLN A 23 -14.49 31.79 -5.30
N GLU A 24 -15.45 31.83 -4.39
CA GLU A 24 -15.38 31.34 -3.01
C GLU A 24 -14.09 31.73 -2.25
N PRO A 25 -13.74 33.03 -2.20
CA PRO A 25 -12.51 33.43 -1.55
C PRO A 25 -12.53 33.16 -0.03
N TYR A 26 -11.35 32.91 0.54
CA TYR A 26 -11.21 32.76 1.98
C TYR A 26 -11.47 34.10 2.67
N VAL A 27 -12.36 34.08 3.67
CA VAL A 27 -12.76 35.25 4.44
C VAL A 27 -12.55 35.02 5.93
N LEU A 28 -11.98 36.02 6.60
CA LEU A 28 -11.85 36.09 8.05
C LEU A 28 -12.62 37.34 8.52
N GLN A 29 -13.61 37.15 9.41
CA GLN A 29 -14.48 38.25 9.87
C GLN A 29 -15.10 39.06 8.71
N ASN A 30 -15.64 38.38 7.69
CA ASN A 30 -16.21 38.96 6.47
C ASN A 30 -15.27 39.82 5.60
N LYS A 31 -13.96 39.82 5.88
CA LYS A 31 -12.93 40.42 5.02
C LYS A 31 -12.12 39.34 4.32
N LEU A 32 -11.71 39.62 3.09
CA LEU A 32 -10.78 38.76 2.35
C LEU A 32 -9.50 38.56 3.17
N ALA A 33 -9.07 37.31 3.32
CA ALA A 33 -7.85 36.96 4.03
C ALA A 33 -6.89 36.21 3.10
N GLY A 34 -5.59 36.39 3.35
CA GLY A 34 -4.56 35.72 2.56
C GLY A 34 -4.35 36.29 1.16
N ILE A 35 -4.57 37.59 0.98
CA ILE A 35 -4.25 38.29 -0.27
C ILE A 35 -3.06 39.22 0.02
N PRO A 36 -1.98 39.19 -0.80
CA PRO A 36 -0.87 40.12 -0.62
C PRO A 36 -1.35 41.57 -0.70
N SER A 37 -0.71 42.45 0.05
CA SER A 37 -1.03 43.88 0.06
C SER A 37 -0.76 44.59 -1.27
N THR A 38 -0.10 43.93 -2.22
CA THR A 38 0.13 44.46 -3.58
C THR A 38 -1.14 44.50 -4.42
N PHE A 39 -2.13 43.67 -4.11
CA PHE A 39 -3.39 43.61 -4.85
C PHE A 39 -4.43 44.59 -4.28
N LYS A 40 -5.04 45.38 -5.15
CA LYS A 40 -6.32 46.04 -4.87
C LYS A 40 -7.43 44.99 -4.96
N THR A 41 -8.31 44.94 -3.97
CA THR A 41 -9.35 43.91 -3.87
C THR A 41 -10.75 44.52 -3.99
N TYR A 42 -11.57 43.93 -4.85
CA TYR A 42 -12.94 44.34 -5.10
C TYR A 42 -13.91 43.25 -4.67
N THR A 43 -14.82 43.58 -3.76
CA THR A 43 -15.90 42.72 -3.23
C THR A 43 -17.11 43.56 -2.86
N SER A 44 -18.30 42.97 -2.78
CA SER A 44 -19.52 43.66 -2.38
C SER A 44 -20.41 42.83 -1.43
N GLY A 45 -21.50 43.41 -0.95
CA GLY A 45 -22.46 42.80 -0.02
C GLY A 45 -22.11 42.92 1.46
N ASN A 46 -22.94 42.35 2.34
CA ASN A 46 -22.74 42.32 3.79
C ASN A 46 -22.50 40.90 4.34
N GLY A 47 -22.89 39.87 3.58
CA GLY A 47 -22.69 38.47 3.91
C GLY A 47 -21.31 37.93 3.48
N ARG A 48 -21.21 36.59 3.50
CA ARG A 48 -20.02 35.83 3.09
C ARG A 48 -19.72 36.09 1.62
N LYS A 49 -18.52 36.59 1.32
CA LYS A 49 -18.06 36.86 -0.05
C LYS A 49 -17.84 35.54 -0.80
N ARG A 50 -18.52 35.38 -1.93
CA ARG A 50 -18.39 34.24 -2.85
C ARG A 50 -17.80 34.63 -4.20
N ALA A 51 -17.68 35.93 -4.50
CA ALA A 51 -16.91 36.44 -5.63
C ALA A 51 -15.99 37.60 -5.21
N ALA A 52 -14.86 37.74 -5.92
CA ALA A 52 -13.92 38.84 -5.77
C ALA A 52 -13.14 39.06 -7.07
N ILE A 53 -12.73 40.32 -7.32
CA ILE A 53 -11.77 40.68 -8.37
C ILE A 53 -10.55 41.30 -7.71
N LEU A 54 -9.36 40.87 -8.11
CA LEU A 54 -8.09 41.35 -7.59
C LEU A 54 -7.27 41.96 -8.72
N ILE A 55 -6.69 43.14 -8.49
CA ILE A 55 -5.88 43.86 -9.48
C ILE A 55 -4.54 44.23 -8.85
N GLU A 56 -3.44 43.74 -9.40
CA GLU A 56 -2.09 44.05 -8.93
C GLU A 56 -1.49 45.25 -9.67
N ASN A 57 -1.74 45.34 -10.97
CA ASN A 57 -1.15 46.37 -11.82
C ASN A 57 -1.73 47.75 -11.48
N LYS A 58 -0.87 48.63 -10.97
CA LYS A 58 -1.25 49.97 -10.50
C LYS A 58 -1.64 50.93 -11.64
N LEU A 59 -1.28 50.61 -12.88
CA LEU A 59 -1.65 51.38 -14.07
C LEU A 59 -3.11 51.13 -14.49
N ILE A 60 -3.70 50.05 -14.00
CA ILE A 60 -5.11 49.75 -14.24
C ILE A 60 -5.95 50.58 -13.26
N ASP A 61 -6.79 51.45 -13.81
CA ASP A 61 -7.84 52.11 -13.04
C ASP A 61 -9.11 51.25 -13.06
N ALA A 62 -9.76 51.13 -11.91
CA ALA A 62 -10.84 50.18 -11.73
C ALA A 62 -11.86 50.64 -10.70
N ILE A 63 -13.13 50.64 -11.10
CA ILE A 63 -14.26 51.18 -10.34
C ILE A 63 -15.28 50.07 -10.09
N LEU A 64 -15.61 49.83 -8.82
CA LEU A 64 -16.64 48.86 -8.42
C LEU A 64 -18.03 49.40 -8.75
N ILE A 65 -18.81 48.62 -9.51
CA ILE A 65 -20.19 48.96 -9.85
C ILE A 65 -21.10 48.36 -8.78
N LYS A 66 -21.30 49.14 -7.70
CA LYS A 66 -22.03 48.68 -6.50
C LYS A 66 -23.47 48.25 -6.78
N GLN A 67 -24.16 48.85 -7.74
CA GLN A 67 -25.57 48.54 -8.03
C GLN A 67 -25.79 47.12 -8.56
N PHE A 68 -24.76 46.49 -9.15
CA PHE A 68 -24.83 45.12 -9.64
C PHE A 68 -23.99 44.13 -8.82
N SER A 69 -23.13 44.65 -7.95
CA SER A 69 -22.22 43.85 -7.16
C SER A 69 -22.82 43.49 -5.79
N ASP A 70 -22.77 42.22 -5.42
CA ASP A 70 -23.17 41.69 -4.11
C ASP A 70 -22.18 40.59 -3.65
N GLU A 71 -22.63 39.65 -2.81
CA GLU A 71 -21.81 38.53 -2.34
C GLU A 71 -21.38 37.58 -3.47
N ASP A 72 -22.20 37.43 -4.51
CA ASP A 72 -22.07 36.41 -5.57
C ASP A 72 -21.56 37.00 -6.88
N TYR A 73 -21.76 38.30 -7.08
CA TYR A 73 -21.42 39.03 -8.29
C TYR A 73 -20.50 40.19 -7.92
N VAL A 74 -19.35 40.27 -8.58
CA VAL A 74 -18.48 41.45 -8.50
C VAL A 74 -18.28 41.97 -9.91
N VAL A 75 -18.75 43.20 -10.15
CA VAL A 75 -18.67 43.89 -11.43
C VAL A 75 -17.77 45.10 -11.28
N VAL A 76 -16.68 45.13 -12.03
CA VAL A 76 -15.69 46.20 -12.02
C VAL A 76 -15.59 46.76 -13.43
N GLU A 77 -15.75 48.08 -13.55
CA GLU A 77 -15.36 48.79 -14.75
C GLU A 77 -13.85 48.98 -14.72
N VAL A 78 -13.16 48.57 -15.78
CA VAL A 78 -11.72 48.61 -15.91
C VAL A 78 -11.33 49.57 -17.03
N ASN A 79 -10.47 50.52 -16.70
CA ASN A 79 -9.87 51.48 -17.60
C ASN A 79 -8.36 51.25 -17.62
N TYR A 80 -7.82 50.93 -18.79
CA TYR A 80 -6.38 50.79 -19.01
C TYR A 80 -6.03 51.44 -20.35
N GLU A 81 -5.15 52.44 -20.31
CA GLU A 81 -4.84 53.30 -21.46
C GLU A 81 -6.13 53.90 -22.07
N GLU A 82 -6.39 53.69 -23.35
CA GLU A 82 -7.61 54.16 -24.04
C GLU A 82 -8.74 53.11 -24.07
N MET A 83 -8.55 51.96 -23.39
CA MET A 83 -9.49 50.85 -23.41
C MET A 83 -10.35 50.80 -22.14
N ARG A 84 -11.66 50.87 -22.33
CA ARG A 84 -12.69 50.67 -21.29
C ARG A 84 -13.41 49.34 -21.50
N TRP A 85 -13.43 48.51 -20.46
CA TRP A 85 -14.09 47.20 -20.48
C TRP A 85 -14.59 46.80 -19.09
N TYR A 86 -15.42 45.76 -19.01
CA TYR A 86 -16.02 45.30 -17.76
C TYR A 86 -15.52 43.91 -17.37
N ALA A 87 -15.07 43.80 -16.11
CA ALA A 87 -14.63 42.58 -15.48
C ALA A 87 -15.72 42.07 -14.54
N LEU A 88 -16.22 40.85 -14.79
CA LEU A 88 -17.25 40.21 -13.97
C LEU A 88 -16.71 38.91 -13.36
N SER A 89 -16.72 38.82 -12.02
CA SER A 89 -16.50 37.56 -11.29
C SER A 89 -17.82 37.13 -10.69
N ILE A 90 -18.29 35.93 -11.06
CA ILE A 90 -19.64 35.45 -10.73
C ILE A 90 -19.57 34.05 -10.11
N TYR A 91 -20.41 33.82 -9.11
CA TYR A 91 -20.66 32.51 -8.52
C TYR A 91 -22.15 32.17 -8.59
N PHE A 92 -22.51 31.11 -9.32
CA PHE A 92 -23.89 30.59 -9.35
C PHE A 92 -24.07 29.54 -8.26
N ASP A 93 -25.03 29.76 -7.37
CA ASP A 93 -25.32 28.82 -6.30
C ASP A 93 -25.92 27.53 -6.88
N ILE A 94 -25.38 26.38 -6.44
CA ILE A 94 -25.80 25.07 -6.92
C ILE A 94 -27.29 24.80 -6.67
N ASN A 95 -27.87 25.36 -5.60
CA ASN A 95 -29.26 25.15 -5.20
C ASN A 95 -30.22 26.25 -5.70
N ARG A 96 -29.70 27.41 -6.15
CA ARG A 96 -30.53 28.50 -6.69
C ARG A 96 -31.00 28.15 -8.11
N ASP A 97 -32.21 28.59 -8.48
CA ASP A 97 -32.64 28.52 -9.88
C ASP A 97 -31.79 29.45 -10.74
N ILE A 98 -31.23 28.91 -11.81
CA ILE A 98 -30.34 29.63 -12.70
C ILE A 98 -31.04 30.79 -13.40
N GLU A 99 -32.36 30.75 -13.60
CA GLU A 99 -33.10 31.87 -14.24
C GLU A 99 -32.96 33.18 -13.47
N VAL A 100 -32.90 33.13 -12.14
CA VAL A 100 -32.68 34.32 -11.30
C VAL A 100 -31.29 34.90 -11.58
N ASP A 101 -30.29 34.03 -11.73
CA ASP A 101 -28.93 34.42 -12.02
C ASP A 101 -28.78 34.96 -13.46
N LEU A 102 -29.44 34.33 -14.44
CA LEU A 102 -29.45 34.78 -15.85
C LEU A 102 -30.11 36.15 -16.01
N GLN A 103 -31.24 36.40 -15.34
CA GLN A 103 -31.90 37.71 -15.37
C GLN A 103 -30.99 38.82 -14.84
N LYS A 104 -30.21 38.51 -13.79
CA LYS A 104 -29.26 39.46 -13.24
C LYS A 104 -28.11 39.74 -14.21
N VAL A 105 -27.57 38.71 -14.87
CA VAL A 105 -26.54 38.88 -15.91
C VAL A 105 -27.08 39.72 -17.06
N GLU A 106 -28.31 39.48 -17.52
CA GLU A 106 -28.96 40.26 -18.58
C GLU A 106 -29.06 41.76 -18.24
N ASN A 107 -29.44 42.09 -17.00
CA ASN A 107 -29.49 43.47 -16.52
C ASN A 107 -28.11 44.14 -16.55
N ILE A 108 -27.05 43.40 -16.22
CA ILE A 108 -25.67 43.89 -16.26
C ILE A 108 -25.22 44.14 -17.71
N LEU A 109 -25.49 43.19 -18.62
CA LEU A 109 -25.17 43.33 -20.04
C LEU A 109 -25.89 44.53 -20.67
N SER A 110 -27.16 44.72 -20.30
CA SER A 110 -27.98 45.85 -20.77
C SER A 110 -27.39 47.20 -20.35
N TYR A 111 -26.87 47.30 -19.12
CA TYR A 111 -26.19 48.50 -18.63
C TYR A 111 -24.85 48.77 -19.34
N MET A 112 -24.08 47.71 -19.62
CA MET A 112 -22.78 47.83 -20.28
C MET A 112 -22.89 48.19 -21.77
N GLY A 113 -24.02 47.90 -22.40
CA GLY A 113 -24.25 48.12 -23.82
C GLY A 113 -23.26 47.33 -24.67
N LYS A 114 -22.52 48.01 -25.54
CA LYS A 114 -21.53 47.38 -26.46
C LYS A 114 -20.10 47.39 -25.93
N ALA A 115 -19.87 47.80 -24.69
CA ALA A 115 -18.53 47.80 -24.12
C ALA A 115 -17.97 46.37 -24.03
N GLY A 116 -16.67 46.21 -24.22
CA GLY A 116 -16.00 44.91 -24.10
C GLY A 116 -16.18 44.34 -22.69
N CYS A 117 -16.35 43.03 -22.58
CA CYS A 117 -16.48 42.39 -21.28
C CYS A 117 -15.86 41.00 -21.21
N ILE A 118 -15.50 40.64 -19.99
CA ILE A 118 -15.06 39.31 -19.64
C ILE A 118 -15.73 38.86 -18.35
N ILE A 119 -16.25 37.63 -18.39
CA ILE A 119 -17.08 37.07 -17.34
C ILE A 119 -16.47 35.72 -16.94
N CYS A 120 -16.09 35.63 -15.68
CA CYS A 120 -15.53 34.43 -15.08
C CYS A 120 -16.55 33.86 -14.08
N ILE A 121 -17.10 32.68 -14.37
CA ILE A 121 -18.26 32.12 -13.68
C ILE A 121 -17.90 30.76 -13.08
N ASP A 122 -18.05 30.58 -11.76
CA ASP A 122 -18.26 29.25 -11.19
C ASP A 122 -19.75 28.92 -11.38
N SER A 123 -20.07 28.24 -12.48
CA SER A 123 -21.45 28.13 -12.96
C SER A 123 -22.27 27.06 -12.23
N ASN A 124 -21.59 26.11 -11.58
CA ASN A 124 -22.20 24.85 -11.12
C ASN A 124 -23.10 24.16 -12.18
N ALA A 125 -22.87 24.47 -13.46
CA ALA A 125 -23.62 23.99 -14.61
C ALA A 125 -22.71 23.14 -15.49
N ARG A 126 -23.25 22.07 -16.08
CA ARG A 126 -22.47 21.14 -16.90
C ARG A 126 -23.00 21.15 -18.32
N SER A 127 -22.14 21.35 -19.31
CA SER A 127 -22.48 21.22 -20.73
C SER A 127 -21.29 20.75 -21.53
N THR A 128 -21.55 19.88 -22.49
CA THR A 128 -20.58 19.50 -23.53
C THR A 128 -20.12 20.70 -24.36
N PHE A 129 -20.87 21.81 -24.35
CA PHE A 129 -20.52 23.06 -25.05
C PHE A 129 -19.24 23.73 -24.53
N TRP A 130 -18.87 23.46 -23.27
CA TRP A 130 -17.59 23.87 -22.68
C TRP A 130 -16.78 22.66 -22.21
N TYR A 131 -16.86 21.58 -23.00
CA TYR A 131 -16.05 20.37 -22.84
C TYR A 131 -16.31 19.58 -21.54
N ASP A 132 -17.48 19.72 -20.89
CA ASP A 132 -17.89 18.76 -19.87
C ASP A 132 -18.33 17.42 -20.51
N ARG A 133 -18.29 16.33 -19.75
CA ARG A 133 -18.73 15.00 -20.17
C ARG A 133 -20.25 14.88 -20.31
N ILE A 134 -21.02 15.72 -19.63
CA ILE A 134 -22.49 15.69 -19.65
C ILE A 134 -23.08 17.10 -19.77
N THR A 135 -24.32 17.15 -20.25
CA THR A 135 -25.13 18.37 -20.24
C THR A 135 -26.29 18.21 -19.26
N ASN A 136 -26.35 19.06 -18.23
CA ASN A 136 -27.46 19.11 -17.27
C ASN A 136 -28.46 20.23 -17.63
N SER A 137 -29.60 20.28 -16.93
CA SER A 137 -30.66 21.27 -17.19
C SER A 137 -30.17 22.72 -17.05
N LYS A 138 -29.37 23.01 -16.00
CA LYS A 138 -28.72 24.31 -15.81
C LYS A 138 -27.80 24.66 -16.97
N GLY A 139 -26.97 23.71 -17.41
CA GLY A 139 -26.03 23.91 -18.51
C GLY A 139 -26.73 24.17 -19.84
N LYS A 140 -27.85 23.49 -20.10
CA LYS A 140 -28.67 23.76 -21.28
C LYS A 140 -29.23 25.19 -21.28
N LYS A 141 -29.86 25.62 -20.18
CA LYS A 141 -30.38 27.00 -20.04
C LYS A 141 -29.28 28.05 -20.20
N LEU A 142 -28.12 27.81 -19.57
CA LEU A 142 -26.98 28.72 -19.67
C LEU A 142 -26.43 28.81 -21.09
N GLN A 143 -26.29 27.67 -21.79
CA GLN A 143 -25.85 27.66 -23.19
C GLN A 143 -26.79 28.45 -24.10
N GLU A 144 -28.11 28.25 -23.95
CA GLU A 144 -29.14 28.99 -24.71
C GLU A 144 -29.02 30.50 -24.44
N PHE A 145 -28.87 30.90 -23.18
CA PHE A 145 -28.69 32.30 -22.80
C PHE A 145 -27.42 32.93 -23.36
N LEU A 146 -26.27 32.25 -23.25
CA LEU A 146 -24.98 32.74 -23.76
C LEU A 146 -25.07 33.01 -25.27
N THR A 147 -25.65 32.06 -26.00
CA THR A 147 -25.84 32.18 -27.46
C THR A 147 -26.77 33.34 -27.80
N ALA A 148 -27.89 33.48 -27.11
CA ALA A 148 -28.86 34.56 -27.35
C ALA A 148 -28.31 35.96 -27.01
N SER A 149 -27.38 36.04 -26.05
CA SER A 149 -26.82 37.31 -25.55
C SER A 149 -25.55 37.77 -26.28
N GLY A 150 -25.12 37.08 -27.35
CA GLY A 150 -23.88 37.40 -28.06
C GLY A 150 -22.62 37.17 -27.21
N LEU A 151 -22.68 36.18 -26.30
CA LEU A 151 -21.58 35.81 -25.42
C LEU A 151 -20.92 34.51 -25.89
N HIS A 152 -19.61 34.54 -26.00
CA HIS A 152 -18.79 33.42 -26.48
C HIS A 152 -18.07 32.74 -25.33
N VAL A 153 -18.16 31.42 -25.29
CA VAL A 153 -17.37 30.59 -24.37
C VAL A 153 -15.93 30.54 -24.89
N ILE A 154 -14.99 30.92 -24.03
CA ILE A 154 -13.55 31.00 -24.36
C ILE A 154 -12.80 29.74 -23.90
N ASN A 155 -13.40 28.94 -23.01
CA ASN A 155 -12.83 27.67 -22.59
C ASN A 155 -12.42 26.85 -23.83
N GLU A 156 -11.24 26.25 -23.78
CA GLU A 156 -10.74 25.32 -24.81
C GLU A 156 -10.72 23.89 -24.25
N GLU A 157 -10.69 22.91 -25.14
CA GLU A 157 -10.54 21.51 -24.74
C GLU A 157 -9.19 21.31 -24.05
N ASN A 158 -9.20 20.67 -22.88
CA ASN A 158 -8.00 20.41 -22.10
C ASN A 158 -8.12 19.06 -21.40
N ASP A 159 -6.98 18.40 -21.16
CA ASP A 159 -6.89 17.13 -20.44
C ASP A 159 -7.26 17.28 -18.95
N ILE A 160 -7.18 18.52 -18.42
CA ILE A 160 -7.38 18.84 -17.01
C ILE A 160 -8.77 19.44 -16.81
N PRO A 161 -9.63 18.84 -15.95
CA PRO A 161 -10.93 19.40 -15.65
C PRO A 161 -10.81 20.65 -14.76
N THR A 162 -11.75 21.60 -14.92
CA THR A 162 -11.76 22.82 -14.11
C THR A 162 -12.15 22.55 -12.65
N PHE A 163 -12.96 21.50 -12.41
CA PHE A 163 -13.27 20.99 -11.07
C PHE A 163 -12.91 19.51 -10.93
N LEU A 164 -12.12 19.21 -9.90
CA LEU A 164 -11.77 17.84 -9.54
C LEU A 164 -12.03 17.57 -8.05
N SER A 165 -12.80 16.51 -7.78
CA SER A 165 -13.08 16.03 -6.42
C SER A 165 -12.84 14.53 -6.28
N ILE A 166 -12.90 14.00 -5.06
CA ILE A 166 -12.89 12.54 -4.83
C ILE A 166 -14.11 11.84 -5.43
N ARG A 167 -15.22 12.56 -5.65
CA ARG A 167 -16.49 12.02 -6.16
C ARG A 167 -16.57 12.04 -7.69
N GLY A 168 -15.64 12.72 -8.35
CA GLY A 168 -15.61 12.85 -9.80
C GLY A 168 -15.03 14.18 -10.26
N GLU A 169 -15.08 14.37 -11.57
CA GLU A 169 -14.59 15.54 -12.30
C GLU A 169 -15.69 16.18 -13.15
N SER A 170 -15.58 17.48 -13.33
CA SER A 170 -16.50 18.27 -14.15
C SER A 170 -15.85 19.57 -14.62
N ASN A 171 -16.34 20.08 -15.74
CA ASN A 171 -16.02 21.41 -16.26
C ASN A 171 -17.19 22.35 -15.95
N ILE A 172 -17.06 23.10 -14.86
CA ILE A 172 -18.10 24.00 -14.34
C ILE A 172 -17.66 25.45 -14.23
N ASP A 173 -16.35 25.72 -14.30
CA ASP A 173 -15.80 27.08 -14.35
C ASP A 173 -15.71 27.57 -15.81
N LEU A 174 -16.37 28.69 -16.10
CA LEU A 174 -16.50 29.27 -17.43
C LEU A 174 -15.80 30.60 -17.55
N THR A 175 -15.13 30.79 -18.68
CA THR A 175 -14.65 32.09 -19.16
C THR A 175 -15.47 32.47 -20.36
N VAL A 176 -16.11 33.64 -20.30
CA VAL A 176 -17.01 34.12 -21.34
C VAL A 176 -16.64 35.55 -21.71
N GLY A 177 -16.71 35.88 -23.00
CA GLY A 177 -16.47 37.23 -23.51
C GLY A 177 -17.49 37.61 -24.58
N ASN A 178 -17.77 38.90 -24.75
CA ASN A 178 -18.63 39.37 -25.83
C ASN A 178 -17.86 39.57 -27.15
N ASP A 179 -18.60 39.83 -28.23
CA ASP A 179 -18.04 40.07 -29.58
C ASP A 179 -16.88 41.08 -29.59
N SER A 180 -16.98 42.14 -28.78
CA SER A 180 -15.99 43.21 -28.74
C SER A 180 -14.70 42.83 -28.02
N PHE A 181 -14.73 41.85 -27.11
CA PHE A 181 -13.59 41.51 -26.27
C PHE A 181 -12.96 40.15 -26.60
N VAL A 182 -13.72 39.21 -27.17
CA VAL A 182 -13.26 37.85 -27.47
C VAL A 182 -12.01 37.81 -28.35
N LEU A 183 -11.88 38.76 -29.30
CA LEU A 183 -10.74 38.85 -30.23
C LEU A 183 -9.41 39.21 -29.54
N TYR A 184 -9.46 39.78 -28.33
CA TYR A 184 -8.27 40.14 -27.56
C TYR A 184 -7.77 39.01 -26.68
N ILE A 185 -8.54 37.91 -26.55
CA ILE A 185 -8.22 36.81 -25.65
C ILE A 185 -7.41 35.77 -26.40
N LYS A 186 -6.24 35.43 -25.85
CA LYS A 186 -5.30 34.47 -26.43
C LYS A 186 -4.76 33.56 -25.35
N ALA A 187 -4.40 32.34 -25.76
CA ALA A 187 -3.72 31.35 -24.92
C ALA A 187 -4.50 31.03 -23.64
N TRP A 188 -5.79 30.70 -23.79
CA TRP A 188 -6.56 30.18 -22.67
C TRP A 188 -6.03 28.80 -22.28
N HIS A 189 -5.82 28.54 -21.00
CA HIS A 189 -5.46 27.22 -20.50
C HIS A 189 -5.91 27.03 -19.05
N CYS A 190 -6.06 25.78 -18.63
CA CYS A 190 -6.25 25.39 -17.23
C CYS A 190 -4.89 24.97 -16.64
N ASP A 191 -4.59 25.35 -15.40
CA ASP A 191 -3.33 25.05 -14.71
C ASP A 191 -3.45 23.79 -13.83
N GLU A 192 -2.53 22.84 -14.02
CA GLU A 192 -2.43 21.58 -13.25
C GLU A 192 -2.33 21.78 -11.74
N GLU A 193 -1.72 22.88 -11.28
CA GLU A 193 -1.53 23.13 -9.84
C GLU A 193 -2.81 23.62 -9.14
N GLU A 194 -3.83 24.05 -9.89
CA GLU A 194 -5.03 24.70 -9.36
C GLU A 194 -6.26 23.78 -9.29
N SER A 195 -6.39 22.81 -10.21
CA SER A 195 -7.50 21.84 -10.18
C SER A 195 -7.43 20.85 -9.02
N LEU A 196 -6.27 20.71 -8.35
CA LEU A 196 -6.07 19.73 -7.27
C LEU A 196 -6.44 20.31 -5.89
N LEU A 197 -7.45 19.72 -5.23
CA LEU A 197 -7.74 19.92 -3.81
C LEU A 197 -6.47 19.73 -2.95
N PRO A 198 -6.30 20.48 -1.83
CA PRO A 198 -5.15 20.33 -0.92
C PRO A 198 -4.92 18.87 -0.45
N GLU A 199 -6.00 18.11 -0.25
CA GLU A 199 -5.93 16.69 0.11
C GLU A 199 -5.34 15.82 -1.02
N ARG A 200 -5.60 16.15 -2.29
CA ARG A 200 -4.97 15.47 -3.44
C ARG A 200 -3.54 15.97 -3.71
N LYS A 201 -3.18 17.20 -3.35
CA LYS A 201 -1.77 17.66 -3.35
C LYS A 201 -0.93 16.83 -2.38
N ASN A 202 -1.45 16.61 -1.18
CA ASN A 202 -0.81 15.72 -0.20
C ASN A 202 -0.77 14.27 -0.70
N LEU A 203 -1.83 13.79 -1.37
CA LEU A 203 -1.86 12.45 -1.94
C LEU A 203 -0.85 12.27 -3.10
N LYS A 204 -0.73 13.25 -4.00
CA LYS A 204 0.25 13.24 -5.09
C LYS A 204 1.67 13.28 -4.54
N HIS A 205 1.92 14.15 -3.56
CA HIS A 205 3.21 14.21 -2.88
C HIS A 205 3.54 12.91 -2.14
N PHE A 206 2.56 12.28 -1.50
CA PHE A 206 2.70 10.97 -0.87
C PHE A 206 2.97 9.88 -1.91
N GLN A 207 2.29 9.90 -3.05
CA GLN A 207 2.49 8.96 -4.15
C GLN A 207 3.87 9.11 -4.79
N GLU A 208 4.33 10.34 -5.04
CA GLU A 208 5.69 10.63 -5.50
C GLU A 208 6.75 10.17 -4.48
N ALA A 209 6.48 10.39 -3.20
CA ALA A 209 7.32 9.92 -2.12
C ALA A 209 7.39 8.39 -2.05
N LEU A 210 6.26 7.70 -2.24
CA LEU A 210 6.16 6.25 -2.33
C LEU A 210 6.89 5.70 -3.55
N ASN A 211 6.66 6.27 -4.74
CA ASN A 211 7.37 5.86 -5.96
C ASN A 211 8.89 6.01 -5.80
N SER A 212 9.33 7.14 -5.25
CA SER A 212 10.74 7.39 -4.97
C SER A 212 11.30 6.44 -3.89
N ALA A 213 10.52 6.08 -2.87
CA ALA A 213 10.90 5.07 -1.87
C ALA A 213 11.05 3.68 -2.52
N CYS A 214 10.12 3.30 -3.38
CA CYS A 214 10.17 2.09 -4.18
C CYS A 214 11.41 2.06 -5.09
N GLU A 215 11.70 3.12 -5.84
CA GLU A 215 12.87 3.22 -6.71
C GLU A 215 14.21 3.11 -5.96
N LYS A 216 14.28 3.69 -4.75
CA LYS A 216 15.48 3.59 -3.90
C LYS A 216 15.67 2.19 -3.31
N THR A 217 14.56 1.53 -2.99
CA THR A 217 14.54 0.23 -2.31
C THR A 217 14.75 -0.90 -3.31
N PHE A 218 13.95 -0.90 -4.38
CA PHE A 218 14.11 -1.80 -5.49
C PHE A 218 15.37 -1.36 -6.23
N LYS A 219 16.45 -2.13 -6.07
CA LYS A 219 17.49 -2.11 -7.09
C LYS A 219 16.77 -2.46 -8.38
N LEU A 220 16.64 -1.49 -9.29
CA LEU A 220 16.49 -1.77 -10.71
C LEU A 220 17.60 -2.76 -11.00
N GLN A 221 17.27 -4.04 -11.03
CA GLN A 221 18.11 -4.98 -11.71
C GLN A 221 18.04 -4.47 -13.15
N THR A 222 18.97 -3.59 -13.55
CA THR A 222 19.57 -3.69 -14.87
C THR A 222 19.84 -5.16 -14.94
N ALA A 223 19.03 -5.90 -15.70
CA ALA A 223 18.96 -7.34 -15.61
C ALA A 223 20.38 -7.85 -15.70
N ARG A 224 21.03 -8.08 -14.55
CA ARG A 224 22.15 -8.97 -14.49
C ARG A 224 21.44 -10.21 -14.92
N LYS A 225 21.73 -10.63 -16.13
CA LYS A 225 21.48 -11.99 -16.58
C LYS A 225 22.27 -12.87 -15.61
N THR A 226 21.82 -12.96 -14.35
CA THR A 226 21.71 -14.22 -13.66
C THR A 226 20.95 -15.04 -14.67
N VAL A 227 21.74 -15.77 -15.47
CA VAL A 227 21.25 -16.87 -16.26
C VAL A 227 20.63 -17.76 -15.22
N VAL A 228 19.34 -17.53 -14.97
CA VAL A 228 18.48 -18.54 -14.42
C VAL A 228 18.77 -19.70 -15.34
N LYS A 229 19.39 -20.76 -14.81
CA LYS A 229 19.45 -22.04 -15.50
C LYS A 229 18.03 -22.59 -15.54
N CYS A 230 17.11 -21.85 -16.17
CA CYS A 230 15.93 -22.43 -16.77
C CYS A 230 16.50 -23.47 -17.72
N LYS A 231 16.22 -24.74 -17.47
CA LYS A 231 16.37 -25.77 -18.49
C LYS A 231 15.52 -25.28 -19.65
N THR A 232 16.14 -24.73 -20.70
CA THR A 232 15.43 -23.97 -21.75
C THR A 232 14.50 -24.83 -22.60
N VAL A 233 14.38 -26.12 -22.33
CA VAL A 233 13.36 -27.04 -22.85
C VAL A 233 13.50 -28.38 -22.09
N PRO A 234 12.42 -29.14 -21.83
CA PRO A 234 12.47 -30.39 -21.04
C PRO A 234 13.40 -31.46 -21.63
N TRP A 235 13.54 -31.49 -22.96
CA TRP A 235 14.42 -32.41 -23.71
C TRP A 235 15.89 -31.99 -23.74
N TRP A 236 16.27 -30.83 -23.16
CA TRP A 236 17.65 -30.39 -23.15
C TRP A 236 18.44 -31.01 -21.99
N ASN A 237 19.55 -31.68 -22.32
CA ASN A 237 20.40 -32.36 -21.34
C ASN A 237 21.89 -31.98 -21.49
N ILE A 238 22.71 -32.42 -20.53
CA ILE A 238 24.14 -32.08 -20.48
C ILE A 238 24.89 -32.69 -21.67
N SER A 239 24.51 -33.88 -22.14
CA SER A 239 25.17 -34.55 -23.28
C SER A 239 24.96 -33.78 -24.59
N LEU A 240 23.75 -33.25 -24.84
CA LEU A 240 23.46 -32.35 -25.96
C LEU A 240 24.25 -31.04 -25.89
N ALA A 241 24.43 -30.48 -24.70
CA ALA A 241 25.25 -29.28 -24.51
C ALA A 241 26.73 -29.54 -24.85
N VAL A 242 27.26 -30.70 -24.46
CA VAL A 242 28.62 -31.13 -24.81
C VAL A 242 28.76 -31.36 -26.32
N LEU A 243 27.80 -32.04 -26.95
CA LEU A 243 27.79 -32.25 -28.41
C LEU A 243 27.74 -30.94 -29.17
N ARG A 244 26.91 -29.97 -28.75
CA ARG A 244 26.86 -28.63 -29.34
C ARG A 244 28.21 -27.92 -29.28
N LYS A 245 28.90 -27.99 -28.13
CA LYS A 245 30.25 -27.42 -27.99
C LYS A 245 31.25 -28.08 -28.95
N LYS A 246 31.21 -29.41 -29.09
CA LYS A 246 32.07 -30.17 -30.02
C LYS A 246 31.81 -29.80 -31.49
N VAL A 247 30.55 -29.74 -31.91
CA VAL A 247 30.16 -29.34 -33.28
C VAL A 247 30.60 -27.91 -33.59
N ASN A 248 30.41 -26.98 -32.65
CA ASN A 248 30.83 -25.59 -32.82
C ASN A 248 32.36 -25.44 -32.88
N ALA A 249 33.11 -26.24 -32.12
CA ALA A 249 34.57 -26.27 -32.20
C ALA A 249 35.05 -26.72 -33.60
N LEU A 250 34.43 -27.77 -34.16
CA LEU A 250 34.73 -28.24 -35.51
C LEU A 250 34.36 -27.19 -36.57
N ARG A 251 33.19 -26.54 -36.44
CA ARG A 251 32.80 -25.43 -37.34
C ARG A 251 33.83 -24.32 -37.35
N ARG A 252 34.28 -23.87 -36.18
CA ARG A 252 35.31 -22.81 -36.06
C ARG A 252 36.64 -23.25 -36.67
N ARG A 253 37.05 -24.50 -36.44
CA ARG A 253 38.31 -25.05 -36.97
C ARG A 253 38.29 -25.12 -38.49
N TYR A 254 37.19 -25.58 -39.09
CA TYR A 254 36.96 -25.52 -40.54
C TYR A 254 37.05 -24.06 -41.06
N GLN A 255 36.29 -23.14 -40.47
CA GLN A 255 36.22 -21.75 -40.93
C GLN A 255 37.55 -20.98 -40.84
N ARG A 256 38.43 -21.34 -39.88
CA ARG A 256 39.76 -20.73 -39.71
C ARG A 256 40.85 -21.33 -40.59
N THR A 257 40.56 -22.41 -41.31
CA THR A 257 41.55 -23.08 -42.18
C THR A 257 41.48 -22.49 -43.58
N ASN A 258 42.24 -21.44 -43.87
CA ASN A 258 42.21 -20.76 -45.18
C ASN A 258 43.38 -21.13 -46.10
N ASN A 259 44.49 -21.62 -45.55
CA ASN A 259 45.77 -21.75 -46.29
C ASN A 259 46.04 -23.15 -46.85
N ASN A 260 45.15 -24.12 -46.64
CA ASN A 260 45.29 -25.49 -47.18
C ASN A 260 43.90 -26.03 -47.58
N ARG A 261 43.73 -26.29 -48.88
CA ARG A 261 42.43 -26.65 -49.48
C ARG A 261 41.98 -28.06 -49.12
N GLU A 262 42.88 -29.04 -49.14
CA GLU A 262 42.57 -30.43 -48.79
C GLU A 262 42.20 -30.57 -47.32
N LEU A 263 43.00 -29.97 -46.43
CA LEU A 263 42.76 -29.98 -44.99
C LEU A 263 41.46 -29.25 -44.61
N ARG A 264 41.10 -28.20 -45.37
CA ARG A 264 39.83 -27.49 -45.18
C ARG A 264 38.65 -28.39 -45.52
N GLU A 265 38.72 -29.13 -46.61
CA GLU A 265 37.64 -30.01 -47.07
C GLU A 265 37.48 -31.22 -46.14
N GLU A 266 38.58 -31.78 -45.63
CA GLU A 266 38.54 -32.82 -44.59
C GLU A 266 37.85 -32.31 -43.31
N ARG A 267 38.24 -31.14 -42.80
CA ARG A 267 37.64 -30.52 -41.60
C ARG A 267 36.17 -30.15 -41.79
N LYS A 268 35.78 -29.77 -43.02
CA LYS A 268 34.38 -29.53 -43.41
C LYS A 268 33.56 -30.82 -43.32
N ASN A 269 34.09 -31.93 -43.85
CA ASN A 269 33.44 -33.24 -43.78
C ASN A 269 33.27 -33.71 -42.32
N GLN A 270 34.30 -33.57 -41.49
CA GLN A 270 34.23 -33.87 -40.05
C GLN A 270 33.16 -33.04 -39.32
N TYR A 271 33.03 -31.74 -39.65
CA TYR A 271 31.97 -30.89 -39.10
C TYR A 271 30.57 -31.33 -39.55
N LEU A 272 30.39 -31.62 -40.85
CA LEU A 272 29.10 -32.01 -41.42
C LEU A 272 28.61 -33.33 -40.82
N GLU A 273 29.49 -34.32 -40.69
CA GLU A 273 29.16 -35.62 -40.10
C GLU A 273 28.75 -35.48 -38.62
N LYS A 274 29.53 -34.74 -37.82
CA LYS A 274 29.18 -34.49 -36.41
C LYS A 274 27.94 -33.64 -36.25
N LYS A 275 27.67 -32.69 -37.15
CA LYS A 275 26.43 -31.91 -37.18
C LYS A 275 25.23 -32.82 -37.47
N LYS A 276 25.32 -33.72 -38.45
CA LYS A 276 24.25 -34.68 -38.78
C LYS A 276 23.91 -35.54 -37.57
N ARG A 277 24.93 -36.10 -36.90
CA ARG A 277 24.74 -36.90 -35.68
C ARG A 277 24.13 -36.10 -34.53
N TYR A 278 24.55 -34.86 -34.34
CA TYR A 278 23.99 -33.97 -33.32
C TYR A 278 22.50 -33.67 -33.56
N LEU A 279 22.11 -33.39 -34.81
CA LEU A 279 20.72 -33.14 -35.17
C LEU A 279 19.84 -34.38 -34.96
N ALA A 280 20.33 -35.57 -35.32
CA ALA A 280 19.62 -36.83 -35.07
C ALA A 280 19.37 -37.09 -33.58
N ILE A 281 20.36 -36.83 -32.72
CA ILE A 281 20.22 -37.00 -31.26
C ILE A 281 19.25 -35.96 -30.67
N ILE A 282 19.25 -34.71 -31.18
CA ILE A 282 18.24 -33.72 -30.77
C ILE A 282 16.83 -34.22 -31.07
N ASP A 283 16.62 -34.76 -32.26
CA ASP A 283 15.31 -35.22 -32.68
C ASP A 283 14.84 -36.41 -31.83
N GLN A 284 15.75 -37.35 -31.57
CA GLN A 284 15.49 -38.48 -30.67
C GLN A 284 15.12 -38.03 -29.24
N GLU A 285 15.84 -37.07 -28.66
CA GLU A 285 15.57 -36.56 -27.32
C GLU A 285 14.26 -35.75 -27.25
N LYS A 286 13.92 -35.00 -28.30
CA LYS A 286 12.61 -34.34 -28.44
C LYS A 286 11.48 -35.36 -28.46
N HIS A 287 11.59 -36.39 -29.29
CA HIS A 287 10.60 -37.46 -29.40
C HIS A 287 10.45 -38.24 -28.09
N LYS A 288 11.57 -38.54 -27.40
CA LYS A 288 11.56 -39.21 -26.10
C LYS A 288 10.84 -38.38 -25.04
N SER A 289 11.19 -37.10 -24.92
CA SER A 289 10.55 -36.19 -23.97
C SER A 289 9.07 -35.96 -24.26
N TRP A 290 8.67 -35.92 -25.54
CA TRP A 290 7.27 -35.82 -25.93
C TRP A 290 6.49 -37.09 -25.55
N ARG A 291 7.04 -38.28 -25.84
CA ARG A 291 6.43 -39.56 -25.47
C ARG A 291 6.24 -39.70 -23.97
N GLU A 292 7.23 -39.27 -23.19
CA GLU A 292 7.16 -39.27 -21.72
C GLU A 292 6.10 -38.28 -21.20
N CYS A 293 5.97 -37.10 -21.83
CA CYS A 293 4.89 -36.14 -21.55
C CYS A 293 3.50 -36.73 -21.82
N CYS A 294 3.31 -37.42 -22.95
CA CYS A 294 2.05 -38.06 -23.30
C CYS A 294 1.69 -39.24 -22.38
N ASN A 295 2.68 -39.89 -21.77
CA ASN A 295 2.46 -41.02 -20.84
C ASN A 295 2.13 -40.58 -19.40
N LEU A 296 2.30 -39.29 -19.06
CA LEU A 296 2.00 -38.75 -17.73
C LEU A 296 0.51 -38.39 -17.53
N THR A 297 -0.35 -38.57 -18.54
CA THR A 297 -1.78 -38.25 -18.49
C THR A 297 -2.65 -39.46 -18.12
N ASN A 298 -3.64 -39.22 -17.25
CA ASN A 298 -4.73 -40.17 -16.96
C ASN A 298 -5.46 -40.59 -18.24
N VAL A 299 -5.73 -41.89 -18.37
CA VAL A 299 -6.33 -42.54 -19.56
C VAL A 299 -7.71 -41.96 -19.94
N SER A 300 -8.36 -41.23 -19.04
CA SER A 300 -9.72 -40.71 -19.24
C SER A 300 -9.83 -39.43 -20.06
N ASN A 301 -8.77 -38.62 -20.25
CA ASN A 301 -8.86 -37.43 -21.09
C ASN A 301 -7.53 -37.00 -21.74
N PRO A 302 -7.26 -37.48 -22.97
CA PRO A 302 -6.05 -37.15 -23.74
C PRO A 302 -5.90 -35.67 -24.11
N TRP A 303 -6.99 -34.89 -24.10
CA TRP A 303 -7.03 -33.52 -24.64
C TRP A 303 -6.67 -32.43 -23.63
N ASN A 304 -6.69 -32.75 -22.34
CA ASN A 304 -6.48 -31.78 -21.26
C ASN A 304 -5.09 -31.11 -21.31
N VAL A 305 -4.06 -31.85 -21.70
CA VAL A 305 -2.70 -31.29 -21.86
C VAL A 305 -2.61 -30.34 -23.04
N ILE A 306 -3.28 -30.65 -24.16
CA ILE A 306 -3.30 -29.79 -25.35
C ILE A 306 -3.96 -28.45 -25.00
N TYR A 307 -5.07 -28.47 -24.26
CA TYR A 307 -5.74 -27.24 -23.81
C TYR A 307 -4.90 -26.42 -22.82
N LYS A 308 -4.17 -27.06 -21.90
CA LYS A 308 -3.28 -26.36 -20.95
C LYS A 308 -2.07 -25.71 -21.63
N VAL A 309 -1.53 -26.35 -22.66
CA VAL A 309 -0.43 -25.82 -23.49
C VAL A 309 -0.92 -24.66 -24.35
N ALA A 310 -2.06 -24.81 -25.02
CA ALA A 310 -2.65 -23.75 -25.85
C ALA A 310 -3.04 -22.50 -25.03
N SER A 311 -3.40 -22.67 -23.76
CA SER A 311 -3.79 -21.58 -22.86
C SER A 311 -2.65 -21.00 -22.01
N GLY A 312 -1.41 -21.50 -22.14
CA GLY A 312 -0.25 -20.99 -21.39
C GLY A 312 -0.25 -21.27 -19.88
N LYS A 313 -1.14 -22.16 -19.39
CA LYS A 313 -1.38 -22.40 -17.95
C LYS A 313 -0.61 -23.63 -17.41
N MET A 314 0.69 -23.71 -17.66
CA MET A 314 1.56 -24.78 -17.10
C MET A 314 2.20 -24.43 -15.75
N GLY A 315 1.53 -23.62 -14.92
CA GLY A 315 1.89 -23.48 -13.50
C GLY A 315 1.26 -24.61 -12.68
N ARG A 316 1.97 -25.14 -11.67
CA ARG A 316 1.36 -25.98 -10.64
C ARG A 316 0.41 -25.10 -9.81
N SER A 317 -0.86 -25.04 -10.21
CA SER A 317 -1.91 -24.53 -9.32
C SER A 317 -2.20 -25.63 -8.30
N SER A 318 -1.84 -25.43 -7.04
CA SER A 318 -2.36 -26.23 -5.94
C SER A 318 -3.84 -25.87 -5.80
N THR A 319 -4.71 -26.58 -6.53
CA THR A 319 -6.15 -26.41 -6.41
C THR A 319 -6.55 -26.86 -5.00
N LEU A 320 -7.13 -25.95 -4.20
CA LEU A 320 -7.76 -26.32 -2.93
C LEU A 320 -8.84 -27.37 -3.22
N THR A 321 -8.66 -28.58 -2.70
CA THR A 321 -9.61 -29.69 -2.84
C THR A 321 -10.76 -29.57 -1.84
N THR A 322 -11.82 -30.35 -2.03
CA THR A 322 -12.95 -30.42 -1.09
C THR A 322 -12.47 -30.88 0.28
N ILE A 323 -12.96 -30.22 1.33
CA ILE A 323 -12.56 -30.44 2.72
C ILE A 323 -13.67 -31.17 3.45
N LYS A 324 -13.29 -31.98 4.43
CA LYS A 324 -14.22 -32.66 5.33
C LYS A 324 -14.65 -31.73 6.45
N LYS A 325 -15.95 -31.48 6.55
CA LYS A 325 -16.58 -30.71 7.62
C LYS A 325 -16.58 -31.49 8.94
N PRO A 326 -16.76 -30.83 10.09
CA PRO A 326 -16.89 -31.49 11.39
C PRO A 326 -18.00 -32.54 11.47
N GLY A 327 -19.08 -32.37 10.69
CA GLY A 327 -20.19 -33.33 10.58
C GLY A 327 -19.93 -34.53 9.65
N GLY A 328 -18.71 -34.70 9.15
CA GLY A 328 -18.31 -35.84 8.30
C GLY A 328 -18.63 -35.70 6.81
N THR A 329 -19.40 -34.68 6.42
CA THR A 329 -19.72 -34.34 5.03
C THR A 329 -18.61 -33.52 4.36
N TYR A 330 -18.57 -33.46 3.03
CA TYR A 330 -17.61 -32.67 2.28
C TYR A 330 -18.17 -31.29 1.90
N THR A 331 -17.27 -30.34 1.62
CA THR A 331 -17.62 -29.05 1.01
C THR A 331 -17.96 -29.22 -0.47
N ASN A 332 -18.93 -28.45 -0.95
CA ASN A 332 -19.51 -28.59 -2.30
C ASN A 332 -18.96 -27.54 -3.28
N ASN A 333 -18.34 -26.48 -2.79
CA ASN A 333 -17.78 -25.41 -3.60
C ASN A 333 -16.62 -24.71 -2.88
N LEU A 334 -15.85 -23.90 -3.63
CA LEU A 334 -14.67 -23.20 -3.10
C LEU A 334 -15.00 -22.26 -1.94
N LYS A 335 -16.14 -21.55 -2.00
CA LYS A 335 -16.55 -20.62 -0.95
C LYS A 335 -16.73 -21.36 0.38
N GLU A 336 -17.44 -22.48 0.35
CA GLU A 336 -17.67 -23.31 1.52
C GLU A 336 -16.38 -23.97 2.05
N THR A 337 -15.46 -24.38 1.16
CA THR A 337 -14.12 -24.83 1.52
C THR A 337 -13.34 -23.74 2.28
N VAL A 338 -13.35 -22.50 1.78
CA VAL A 338 -12.67 -21.37 2.42
C VAL A 338 -13.32 -21.01 3.75
N GLU A 339 -14.65 -20.96 3.84
CA GLU A 339 -15.35 -20.70 5.11
C GLU A 339 -15.06 -21.77 6.17
N CYS A 340 -15.00 -23.04 5.77
CA CYS A 340 -14.61 -24.14 6.65
C CYS A 340 -13.15 -24.02 7.11
N MET A 341 -12.23 -23.64 6.22
CA MET A 341 -10.83 -23.37 6.60
C MET A 341 -10.71 -22.17 7.55
N VAL A 342 -11.35 -21.04 7.24
CA VAL A 342 -11.29 -19.82 8.04
C VAL A 342 -11.87 -20.05 9.43
N SER A 343 -13.01 -20.73 9.53
CA SER A 343 -13.60 -21.08 10.84
C SER A 343 -12.73 -22.03 11.66
N HIS A 344 -11.91 -22.86 11.01
CA HIS A 344 -10.94 -23.70 11.69
C HIS A 344 -9.69 -22.93 12.13
N PHE A 345 -9.15 -22.05 11.28
CA PHE A 345 -7.93 -21.28 11.56
C PHE A 345 -8.17 -20.11 12.53
N VAL A 346 -9.35 -19.50 12.46
CA VAL A 346 -9.72 -18.32 13.25
C VAL A 346 -10.92 -18.71 14.11
N ALA A 347 -10.65 -19.01 15.38
CA ALA A 347 -11.70 -19.22 16.35
C ALA A 347 -12.51 -17.93 16.50
N LYS A 348 -13.84 -18.03 16.41
CA LYS A 348 -14.72 -16.89 16.68
C LYS A 348 -14.71 -16.62 18.17
N ASP A 349 -14.46 -15.37 18.54
CA ASP A 349 -14.56 -14.93 19.92
C ASP A 349 -16.02 -14.96 20.37
N ASN A 350 -16.39 -15.90 21.25
CA ASN A 350 -17.77 -16.09 21.69
C ASN A 350 -17.82 -16.26 23.22
N PRO A 351 -18.34 -15.26 23.96
CA PRO A 351 -18.43 -15.31 25.42
C PRO A 351 -19.20 -16.51 25.97
N ASN A 352 -20.12 -17.08 25.20
CA ASN A 352 -20.92 -18.23 25.63
C ASN A 352 -20.13 -19.54 25.67
N THR A 353 -18.99 -19.61 24.98
CA THR A 353 -18.08 -20.76 24.97
C THR A 353 -16.85 -20.57 25.87
N ASP A 354 -16.82 -19.47 26.64
CA ASP A 354 -15.72 -19.15 27.53
C ASP A 354 -15.62 -20.15 28.70
N ASP A 355 -14.40 -20.61 28.98
CA ASP A 355 -14.07 -21.28 30.22
C ASP A 355 -13.84 -20.26 31.34
N ASN A 356 -13.54 -20.72 32.56
CA ASN A 356 -13.32 -19.83 33.71
C ASN A 356 -12.14 -18.87 33.48
N THR A 357 -11.07 -19.33 32.82
CA THR A 357 -9.93 -18.48 32.46
C THR A 357 -10.30 -17.38 31.47
N HIS A 358 -11.08 -17.68 30.43
CA HIS A 358 -11.56 -16.69 29.47
C HIS A 358 -12.46 -15.64 30.15
N LYS A 359 -13.35 -16.07 31.05
CA LYS A 359 -14.21 -15.17 31.85
C LYS A 359 -13.40 -14.23 32.73
N GLU A 360 -12.36 -14.74 33.39
CA GLU A 360 -11.45 -13.92 34.21
C GLU A 360 -10.69 -12.89 33.38
N ILE A 361 -10.16 -13.27 32.21
CA ILE A 361 -9.48 -12.33 31.29
C ILE A 361 -10.43 -11.22 30.86
N ARG A 362 -11.65 -11.55 30.43
CA ARG A 362 -12.65 -10.53 30.04
C ARG A 362 -13.03 -9.62 31.20
N ASN A 363 -13.16 -10.16 32.41
CA ASN A 363 -13.45 -9.38 33.60
C ASN A 363 -12.29 -8.46 33.99
N LYS A 364 -11.04 -8.88 33.76
CA LYS A 364 -9.85 -8.02 33.92
C LYS A 364 -9.84 -6.89 32.88
N LEU A 365 -10.15 -7.17 31.62
CA LEU A 365 -10.20 -6.17 30.54
C LEU A 365 -11.33 -5.12 30.72
N LYS A 366 -12.35 -5.42 31.53
CA LYS A 366 -13.44 -4.48 31.86
C LYS A 366 -13.10 -3.52 33.00
N LYS A 367 -12.04 -3.80 33.77
CA LYS A 367 -11.62 -2.91 34.86
C LYS A 367 -10.66 -1.87 34.28
N ASP A 368 -10.93 -0.59 34.56
CA ASP A 368 -10.01 0.48 34.20
C ASP A 368 -8.68 0.23 34.92
N ILE A 369 -7.62 0.15 34.12
CA ILE A 369 -6.27 0.01 34.62
C ILE A 369 -5.87 1.42 35.11
N GLN A 370 -5.76 1.58 36.43
CA GLN A 370 -5.37 2.84 37.08
C GLN A 370 -3.83 3.00 37.08
N THR A 371 -3.19 2.71 35.96
CA THR A 371 -1.77 2.98 35.75
C THR A 371 -1.61 4.35 35.10
N GLU A 372 -0.45 4.97 35.29
CA GLU A 372 -0.11 6.17 34.53
C GLU A 372 -0.06 5.83 33.03
N ASP A 373 -0.51 6.78 32.20
CA ASP A 373 -0.43 6.62 30.75
C ASP A 373 1.04 6.54 30.30
N ASP A 374 1.30 5.67 29.34
CA ASP A 374 2.62 5.56 28.73
C ASP A 374 3.03 6.87 28.06
N LYS A 375 4.34 7.13 28.06
CA LYS A 375 4.89 8.31 27.38
C LYS A 375 4.73 8.15 25.87
N GLU A 376 4.50 9.28 25.20
CA GLU A 376 4.48 9.32 23.74
C GLU A 376 5.78 8.79 23.13
N PHE A 377 5.66 8.00 22.06
CA PHE A 377 6.80 7.53 21.30
C PHE A 377 7.54 8.70 20.67
N THR A 378 8.86 8.64 20.76
CA THR A 378 9.76 9.55 20.07
C THR A 378 10.00 9.08 18.64
N ARG A 379 10.36 10.03 17.78
CA ARG A 379 10.77 9.74 16.40
C ARG A 379 11.91 8.72 16.34
N ASN A 380 12.88 8.80 17.25
CA ASN A 380 14.05 7.94 17.24
C ASN A 380 13.70 6.50 17.61
N GLU A 381 12.81 6.30 18.59
CA GLU A 381 12.32 4.96 18.95
C GLU A 381 11.62 4.29 17.76
N ILE A 382 10.74 5.02 17.07
CA ILE A 382 10.06 4.50 15.88
C ILE A 382 11.05 4.21 14.76
N GLU A 383 12.04 5.09 14.55
CA GLU A 383 13.08 4.89 13.54
C GLU A 383 13.89 3.62 13.82
N ASP A 384 14.29 3.40 15.07
CA ASP A 384 15.07 2.23 15.48
C ASP A 384 14.25 0.94 15.36
N ILE A 385 12.95 0.97 15.67
CA ILE A 385 12.07 -0.17 15.46
C ILE A 385 11.99 -0.51 13.97
N ILE A 386 11.74 0.48 13.11
CA ILE A 386 11.60 0.26 11.66
C ILE A 386 12.91 -0.24 11.04
N LYS A 387 14.06 0.31 11.45
CA LYS A 387 15.39 -0.15 11.00
C LYS A 387 15.67 -1.60 11.35
N ASN A 388 15.18 -2.07 12.50
CA ASN A 388 15.39 -3.42 12.98
C ASN A 388 14.33 -4.43 12.50
N MET A 389 13.37 -4.00 11.68
CA MET A 389 12.43 -4.92 11.04
C MET A 389 13.16 -5.81 10.03
N ASP A 390 12.77 -7.09 9.98
CA ASP A 390 13.36 -8.04 9.03
C ASP A 390 12.92 -7.70 7.59
N SER A 391 13.86 -7.24 6.78
CA SER A 391 13.66 -6.89 5.37
C SER A 391 13.37 -8.07 4.45
N LYS A 392 13.40 -9.31 4.97
CA LYS A 392 13.10 -10.53 4.20
C LYS A 392 11.67 -11.03 4.40
N LYS A 393 10.91 -10.42 5.30
CA LYS A 393 9.49 -10.78 5.49
C LYS A 393 8.67 -10.31 4.30
N ALA A 394 7.65 -11.10 3.97
CA ALA A 394 6.71 -10.75 2.91
C ALA A 394 5.92 -9.48 3.31
N PRO A 395 5.65 -8.56 2.37
CA PRO A 395 4.77 -7.43 2.63
C PRO A 395 3.33 -7.92 2.85
N GLY A 396 2.52 -7.10 3.51
CA GLY A 396 1.09 -7.34 3.65
C GLY A 396 0.33 -7.13 2.33
N GLU A 397 -1.00 -7.07 2.39
CA GLU A 397 -1.86 -6.78 1.23
C GLU A 397 -1.54 -5.43 0.56
N ASP A 398 -0.92 -4.51 1.31
CA ASP A 398 -0.47 -3.20 0.83
C ASP A 398 0.77 -3.25 -0.08
N GLY A 399 1.50 -4.38 -0.11
CA GLY A 399 2.74 -4.51 -0.88
C GLY A 399 3.93 -3.70 -0.31
N ILE A 400 3.83 -3.16 0.91
CA ILE A 400 4.85 -2.32 1.53
C ILE A 400 5.74 -3.18 2.45
N ASP A 401 6.96 -3.48 1.98
CA ASP A 401 7.97 -4.13 2.81
C ASP A 401 8.64 -3.14 3.79
N SER A 402 9.34 -3.66 4.79
CA SER A 402 9.96 -2.83 5.84
C SER A 402 11.03 -1.86 5.30
N SER A 403 11.66 -2.17 4.18
CA SER A 403 12.63 -1.30 3.51
C SER A 403 11.95 -0.10 2.86
N ILE A 404 10.82 -0.33 2.18
CA ILE A 404 9.97 0.75 1.64
C ILE A 404 9.43 1.59 2.78
N TYR A 405 8.96 0.95 3.86
CA TYR A 405 8.44 1.63 5.04
C TYR A 405 9.49 2.55 5.69
N LEU A 406 10.75 2.09 5.79
CA LEU A 406 11.86 2.91 6.28
C LEU A 406 12.11 4.14 5.39
N GLN A 407 12.08 3.99 4.07
CA GLN A 407 12.24 5.11 3.14
C GLN A 407 11.08 6.12 3.25
N LEU A 408 9.84 5.63 3.43
CA LEU A 408 8.68 6.47 3.67
C LEU A 408 8.81 7.22 5.01
N PHE A 409 9.27 6.54 6.07
CA PHE A 409 9.50 7.17 7.37
C PHE A 409 10.49 8.33 7.27
N TYR A 410 11.58 8.19 6.50
CA TYR A 410 12.51 9.31 6.30
C TYR A 410 11.90 10.52 5.58
N LYS A 411 10.92 10.29 4.70
CA LYS A 411 10.22 11.39 4.01
C LYS A 411 9.13 12.02 4.88
N PHE A 412 8.42 11.23 5.68
CA PHE A 412 7.30 11.69 6.51
C PHE A 412 7.42 11.26 7.98
N PRO A 413 8.49 11.64 8.68
CA PRO A 413 8.77 11.14 10.03
C PRO A 413 7.73 11.62 11.04
N HIS A 414 7.31 12.88 10.93
CA HIS A 414 6.29 13.46 11.82
C HIS A 414 4.94 12.77 11.64
N PHE A 415 4.51 12.53 10.40
CA PHE A 415 3.25 11.86 10.10
C PHE A 415 3.19 10.47 10.72
N THR A 416 4.23 9.65 10.51
CA THR A 416 4.28 8.30 11.08
C THR A 416 4.30 8.33 12.61
N THR A 417 5.09 9.22 13.21
CA THR A 417 5.15 9.37 14.67
C THR A 417 3.79 9.77 15.26
N THR A 418 3.11 10.73 14.65
CA THR A 418 1.78 11.16 15.06
C THR A 418 0.77 10.01 15.00
N ILE A 419 0.80 9.17 13.96
CA ILE A 419 -0.13 8.03 13.88
C ILE A 419 0.07 7.07 15.05
N TYR A 420 1.32 6.69 15.36
CA TYR A 420 1.60 5.79 16.48
C TYR A 420 1.20 6.39 17.83
N ASN A 421 1.48 7.67 18.06
CA ASN A 421 1.09 8.35 19.30
C ASN A 421 -0.43 8.51 19.42
N GLU A 422 -1.16 8.73 18.31
CA GLU A 422 -2.62 8.72 18.32
C GLU A 422 -3.19 7.32 18.58
N CYS A 423 -2.54 6.25 18.10
CA CYS A 423 -2.92 4.88 18.44
C CYS A 423 -2.73 4.61 19.93
N LEU A 424 -1.62 5.07 20.52
CA LEU A 424 -1.34 4.96 21.95
C LEU A 424 -2.39 5.71 22.78
N LYS A 425 -2.60 7.00 22.49
CA LYS A 425 -3.58 7.86 23.20
C LYS A 425 -5.00 7.31 23.15
N ARG A 426 -5.40 6.74 22.02
CA ARG A 426 -6.77 6.25 21.81
C ARG A 426 -6.93 4.78 22.19
N GLY A 427 -5.84 4.04 22.39
CA GLY A 427 -5.84 2.59 22.56
C GLY A 427 -6.41 1.82 21.36
N VAL A 428 -6.37 2.40 20.15
CA VAL A 428 -7.01 1.82 18.95
C VAL A 428 -6.07 1.84 17.76
N PHE A 429 -5.87 0.67 17.14
CA PHE A 429 -5.23 0.54 15.84
C PHE A 429 -6.21 0.74 14.69
N PRO A 430 -5.78 1.37 13.58
CA PRO A 430 -6.58 1.48 12.36
C PRO A 430 -7.07 0.11 11.86
N GLU A 431 -8.34 0.04 11.44
CA GLU A 431 -8.94 -1.19 10.91
C GLU A 431 -8.18 -1.76 9.72
N ILE A 432 -7.59 -0.90 8.89
CA ILE A 432 -6.81 -1.32 7.73
C ILE A 432 -5.55 -2.11 8.13
N TRP A 433 -4.96 -1.84 9.30
CA TRP A 433 -3.79 -2.59 9.79
C TRP A 433 -4.16 -3.97 10.32
N LYS A 434 -5.46 -4.21 10.60
CA LYS A 434 -5.99 -5.48 11.09
C LYS A 434 -6.40 -6.42 9.94
N ARG A 435 -6.30 -5.97 8.69
CA ARG A 435 -6.54 -6.80 7.50
C ARG A 435 -5.30 -7.64 7.19
N THR A 436 -5.52 -8.92 6.93
CA THR A 436 -4.45 -9.88 6.62
C THR A 436 -4.92 -10.87 5.57
N ILE A 437 -4.01 -11.31 4.71
CA ILE A 437 -4.24 -12.42 3.79
C ILE A 437 -3.86 -13.72 4.52
N ILE A 438 -4.75 -14.72 4.47
CA ILE A 438 -4.48 -16.06 4.99
C ILE A 438 -4.20 -16.98 3.81
N VAL A 439 -2.98 -17.51 3.73
CA VAL A 439 -2.57 -18.50 2.75
C VAL A 439 -2.47 -19.87 3.42
N PRO A 440 -3.41 -20.79 3.17
CA PRO A 440 -3.32 -22.15 3.69
C PRO A 440 -2.25 -22.95 2.95
N ILE A 441 -1.23 -23.40 3.67
CA ILE A 441 -0.15 -24.25 3.13
C ILE A 441 -0.24 -25.64 3.74
N ALA A 442 -0.35 -26.68 2.90
CA ALA A 442 -0.36 -28.06 3.36
C ALA A 442 0.95 -28.41 4.09
N LYS A 443 0.85 -29.14 5.20
CA LYS A 443 2.03 -29.71 5.87
C LYS A 443 2.73 -30.71 4.93
N PRO A 444 4.08 -30.81 4.98
CA PRO A 444 4.82 -31.71 4.10
C PRO A 444 4.28 -33.15 4.11
N GLY A 445 4.02 -33.72 2.94
CA GLY A 445 3.49 -35.08 2.81
C GLY A 445 2.00 -35.24 3.16
N LYS A 446 1.26 -34.13 3.27
CA LYS A 446 -0.19 -34.09 3.51
C LYS A 446 -0.94 -33.26 2.45
N GLU A 447 -0.37 -33.14 1.27
CA GLU A 447 -0.91 -32.33 0.16
C GLU A 447 -2.28 -32.81 -0.33
N GLU A 448 -2.60 -34.09 -0.15
CA GLU A 448 -3.89 -34.70 -0.55
C GLU A 448 -4.91 -34.76 0.60
N SER A 449 -4.60 -34.18 1.77
CA SER A 449 -5.47 -34.28 2.93
C SER A 449 -6.72 -33.40 2.79
N ASP A 450 -7.85 -33.97 3.20
CA ASP A 450 -9.17 -33.32 3.31
C ASP A 450 -9.43 -32.69 4.69
N ASP A 451 -8.48 -32.79 5.62
CA ASP A 451 -8.58 -32.33 7.01
C ASP A 451 -7.94 -30.93 7.16
N PRO A 452 -8.71 -29.89 7.57
CA PRO A 452 -8.21 -28.53 7.78
C PRO A 452 -6.99 -28.45 8.71
N SER A 453 -6.88 -29.35 9.69
CA SER A 453 -5.78 -29.36 10.66
C SER A 453 -4.42 -29.69 10.03
N LYS A 454 -4.41 -30.20 8.80
CA LYS A 454 -3.18 -30.50 8.04
C LYS A 454 -2.66 -29.31 7.24
N PHE A 455 -3.36 -28.18 7.26
CA PHE A 455 -2.92 -26.94 6.66
C PHE A 455 -2.39 -25.98 7.73
N ARG A 456 -1.40 -25.17 7.36
CA ARG A 456 -0.88 -24.06 8.18
C ARG A 456 -1.44 -22.75 7.62
N PRO A 457 -2.14 -21.93 8.42
CA PRO A 457 -2.50 -20.59 8.01
C PRO A 457 -1.26 -19.70 8.10
N ILE A 458 -0.62 -19.41 6.97
CA ILE A 458 0.40 -18.36 6.91
C ILE A 458 -0.34 -17.03 6.73
N THR A 459 -0.07 -16.08 7.62
CA THR A 459 -0.62 -14.72 7.58
C THR A 459 0.46 -13.74 7.21
N ASP A 460 0.20 -12.97 6.16
CA ASP A 460 1.04 -11.83 5.79
C ASP A 460 0.37 -10.57 6.37
N VAL A 461 0.94 -10.08 7.46
CA VAL A 461 0.44 -8.94 8.24
C VAL A 461 1.20 -7.68 7.79
N PRO A 462 0.55 -6.50 7.70
CA PRO A 462 1.26 -5.26 7.41
C PRO A 462 2.43 -5.04 8.39
N ASN A 463 3.59 -4.65 7.88
CA ASN A 463 4.81 -4.40 8.69
C ASN A 463 4.65 -3.29 9.75
N ILE A 464 3.49 -2.64 9.76
CA ILE A 464 3.15 -1.49 10.61
C ILE A 464 2.67 -1.92 12.00
N GLN A 465 2.37 -3.22 12.21
CA GLN A 465 2.02 -3.70 13.54
C GLN A 465 3.24 -3.69 14.47
N GLY A 466 3.14 -2.91 15.55
CA GLY A 466 4.15 -2.86 16.59
C GLY A 466 4.46 -4.26 17.10
N LYS A 467 5.76 -4.57 17.23
CA LYS A 467 6.16 -5.66 18.12
C LYS A 467 5.58 -5.33 19.50
N GLN A 468 4.94 -6.29 20.15
CA GLN A 468 4.64 -6.18 21.57
C GLN A 468 5.94 -5.81 22.29
N GLU A 469 5.88 -4.83 23.18
CA GLU A 469 7.00 -4.46 24.04
C GLU A 469 7.51 -5.73 24.73
N GLU A 470 8.72 -6.17 24.39
CA GLU A 470 9.40 -7.23 25.11
C GLU A 470 9.86 -6.61 26.43
N GLU A 471 9.25 -7.00 27.54
CA GLU A 471 9.76 -6.69 28.88
C GLU A 471 11.25 -7.07 28.92
N VAL A 472 12.11 -6.12 29.29
CA VAL A 472 13.56 -6.34 29.30
C VAL A 472 13.92 -7.11 30.56
N TYR A 473 14.15 -8.41 30.42
CA TYR A 473 14.67 -9.26 31.50
C TYR A 473 16.20 -9.33 31.42
N GLU A 474 16.87 -9.30 32.58
CA GLU A 474 18.34 -9.44 32.64
C GLU A 474 18.79 -10.82 32.13
N PHE A 475 18.00 -11.86 32.43
CA PHE A 475 18.22 -13.22 31.95
C PHE A 475 17.06 -13.74 31.11
N GLU A 476 17.35 -14.22 29.90
CA GLU A 476 16.40 -14.92 29.05
C GLU A 476 16.80 -16.40 28.94
N VAL A 477 15.95 -17.31 29.39
CA VAL A 477 16.24 -18.74 29.41
C VAL A 477 15.33 -19.49 28.47
N TYR A 478 15.90 -20.32 27.60
CA TYR A 478 15.15 -21.18 26.68
C TYR A 478 15.35 -22.64 27.06
N THR A 479 14.26 -23.36 27.24
CA THR A 479 14.26 -24.77 27.65
C THR A 479 13.59 -25.64 26.59
N ASP A 480 14.15 -26.83 26.34
CA ASP A 480 13.52 -27.85 25.50
C ASP A 480 13.80 -29.26 26.03
N GLY A 481 12.89 -30.18 25.73
CA GLY A 481 12.98 -31.59 26.02
C GLY A 481 12.52 -32.43 24.83
N SER A 482 13.30 -33.45 24.48
CA SER A 482 13.04 -34.29 23.32
C SER A 482 13.08 -35.78 23.65
N LYS A 483 12.21 -36.55 22.98
CA LYS A 483 12.23 -38.02 22.97
C LYS A 483 12.13 -38.53 21.52
N ARG A 484 13.17 -39.19 21.03
CA ARG A 484 13.20 -39.81 19.68
C ARG A 484 13.82 -41.20 19.76
N GLN A 485 13.13 -42.20 19.18
CA GLN A 485 13.62 -43.58 19.07
C GLN A 485 14.15 -44.16 20.40
N GLY A 486 13.42 -43.94 21.49
CA GLY A 486 13.80 -44.42 22.82
C GLY A 486 14.90 -43.62 23.54
N LYS A 487 15.54 -42.64 22.89
CA LYS A 487 16.48 -41.70 23.54
C LYS A 487 15.73 -40.47 24.02
N VAL A 488 16.08 -40.00 25.23
CA VAL A 488 15.47 -38.84 25.88
C VAL A 488 16.56 -37.86 26.26
N GLY A 489 16.33 -36.56 26.08
CA GLY A 489 17.29 -35.54 26.48
C GLY A 489 16.63 -34.18 26.66
N MET A 490 17.33 -33.31 27.37
CA MET A 490 16.92 -31.94 27.63
C MET A 490 18.04 -30.96 27.28
N ALA A 491 17.66 -29.72 27.02
CA ALA A 491 18.57 -28.62 26.76
C ALA A 491 18.06 -27.34 27.43
N VAL A 492 19.01 -26.52 27.88
CA VAL A 492 18.76 -25.18 28.43
C VAL A 492 19.78 -24.23 27.82
N VAL A 493 19.35 -23.04 27.42
CA VAL A 493 20.25 -21.96 26.98
C VAL A 493 19.87 -20.71 27.75
N ILE A 494 20.83 -20.17 28.51
CA ILE A 494 20.67 -18.93 29.28
C ILE A 494 21.39 -17.81 28.53
N TYR A 495 20.66 -16.75 28.22
CA TYR A 495 21.19 -15.49 27.69
C TYR A 495 21.23 -14.44 28.79
N ARG A 496 22.26 -13.61 28.75
CA ARG A 496 22.36 -12.36 29.48
C ARG A 496 22.85 -11.28 28.52
N ASN A 497 22.12 -10.16 28.40
CA ASN A 497 22.45 -9.10 27.44
C ASN A 497 22.71 -9.63 26.01
N LYS A 498 21.86 -10.57 25.55
CA LYS A 498 21.95 -11.25 24.23
C LYS A 498 23.21 -12.10 24.01
N GLN A 499 24.00 -12.36 25.06
CA GLN A 499 25.13 -13.31 25.01
C GLN A 499 24.80 -14.61 25.75
N ILE A 500 25.18 -15.74 25.16
CA ILE A 500 24.98 -17.06 25.77
C ILE A 500 26.00 -17.20 26.91
N ILE A 501 25.51 -17.41 28.12
CA ILE A 501 26.39 -17.59 29.29
C ILE A 501 26.59 -19.07 29.64
N ASN A 502 25.52 -19.86 29.73
CA ASN A 502 25.58 -21.26 30.16
C ASN A 502 24.61 -22.15 29.37
N PRO A 503 25.05 -22.76 28.25
CA PRO A 503 24.26 -23.76 27.55
C PRO A 503 24.43 -25.14 28.20
N LEU A 504 23.33 -25.78 28.55
CA LEU A 504 23.29 -27.09 29.20
C LEU A 504 22.58 -28.10 28.30
N LYS A 505 23.06 -29.33 28.31
CA LYS A 505 22.37 -30.47 27.69
C LYS A 505 22.60 -31.72 28.51
N HIS A 506 21.54 -32.43 28.85
CA HIS A 506 21.63 -33.70 29.56
C HIS A 506 20.86 -34.78 28.83
N LYS A 507 21.51 -35.95 28.70
CA LYS A 507 20.85 -37.16 28.24
C LYS A 507 20.18 -37.84 29.43
N LEU A 508 18.89 -38.12 29.28
CA LEU A 508 18.07 -38.78 30.28
C LEU A 508 17.99 -40.28 30.00
N HIS A 509 17.59 -41.04 31.02
CA HIS A 509 17.35 -42.47 30.85
C HIS A 509 16.20 -42.70 29.84
N ASN A 510 16.31 -43.77 29.04
CA ASN A 510 15.37 -44.05 27.94
C ASN A 510 13.90 -44.26 28.40
N LYS A 511 13.70 -44.59 29.69
CA LYS A 511 12.38 -44.72 30.33
C LYS A 511 11.71 -43.38 30.62
N CYS A 512 12.43 -42.26 30.64
CA CYS A 512 11.87 -40.94 30.91
C CYS A 512 10.86 -40.53 29.82
N SER A 513 9.83 -39.80 30.20
CA SER A 513 8.89 -39.18 29.27
C SER A 513 9.45 -37.87 28.70
N ASN A 514 8.88 -37.40 27.60
CA ASN A 514 9.23 -36.08 27.06
C ASN A 514 8.92 -34.96 28.07
N ASN A 515 7.81 -35.11 28.80
CA ASN A 515 7.37 -34.13 29.80
C ASN A 515 8.33 -34.09 31.01
N GLN A 516 8.87 -35.25 31.43
CA GLN A 516 9.91 -35.31 32.47
C GLN A 516 11.19 -34.61 32.01
N ALA A 517 11.56 -34.74 30.73
CA ALA A 517 12.72 -34.04 30.19
C ALA A 517 12.53 -32.52 30.19
N LYS A 518 11.33 -32.05 29.81
CA LYS A 518 10.97 -30.63 29.79
C LYS A 518 10.88 -30.03 31.19
N ALA A 519 10.28 -30.75 32.15
CA ALA A 519 10.27 -30.32 33.55
C ALA A 519 11.68 -30.24 34.14
N LEU A 520 12.53 -31.23 33.87
CA LEU A 520 13.92 -31.19 34.32
C LEU A 520 14.71 -30.03 33.69
N ALA A 521 14.35 -29.60 32.48
CA ALA A 521 14.93 -28.43 31.84
C ALA A 521 14.65 -27.13 32.59
N ILE A 522 13.42 -26.96 33.08
CA ILE A 522 13.06 -25.81 33.90
C ILE A 522 13.77 -25.88 35.26
N TYR A 523 13.82 -27.06 35.89
CA TYR A 523 14.55 -27.25 37.14
C TYR A 523 16.04 -26.87 37.02
N LYS A 524 16.72 -27.38 35.98
CA LYS A 524 18.14 -27.08 35.74
C LYS A 524 18.39 -25.63 35.33
N ALA A 525 17.44 -24.98 34.68
CA ALA A 525 17.49 -23.54 34.44
C ALA A 525 17.52 -22.76 35.76
N LEU A 526 16.59 -23.04 36.67
CA LEU A 526 16.50 -22.38 37.98
C LEU A 526 17.74 -22.65 38.84
N GLU A 527 18.20 -23.90 38.93
CA GLU A 527 19.42 -24.27 39.65
C GLU A 527 20.65 -23.49 39.16
N ASN A 528 20.75 -23.25 37.84
CA ASN A 528 21.87 -22.48 37.28
C ASN A 528 21.72 -20.97 37.51
N LEU A 529 20.49 -20.45 37.54
CA LEU A 529 20.26 -19.08 37.95
C LEU A 529 20.68 -18.91 39.42
N GLU A 530 20.24 -19.76 40.35
CA GLU A 530 20.57 -19.64 41.78
C GLU A 530 22.09 -19.49 42.08
N VAL A 531 22.94 -20.15 41.29
CA VAL A 531 24.41 -20.10 41.43
C VAL A 531 25.02 -18.76 40.97
N ILE A 532 24.37 -18.04 40.05
CA ILE A 532 24.82 -16.74 39.53
C ILE A 532 24.44 -15.66 40.56
N ARG A 533 25.38 -15.25 41.42
CA ARG A 533 25.19 -14.30 42.55
C ARG A 533 25.89 -12.95 42.38
N ASP A 534 26.23 -12.59 41.15
CA ASP A 534 26.96 -11.37 40.82
C ASP A 534 26.08 -10.11 40.73
N ILE A 535 24.78 -10.23 41.01
CA ILE A 535 23.79 -9.15 40.99
C ILE A 535 23.03 -9.12 42.33
N PRO A 536 22.73 -7.93 42.89
CA PRO A 536 21.82 -7.77 44.02
C PRO A 536 20.45 -8.42 43.77
N GLU A 537 19.89 -9.11 44.77
CA GLU A 537 18.62 -9.86 44.68
C GLU A 537 17.44 -8.97 44.22
N ASP A 538 17.44 -7.69 44.57
CA ASP A 538 16.39 -6.71 44.23
C ASP A 538 16.33 -6.32 42.74
N LYS A 539 17.36 -6.67 41.95
CA LYS A 539 17.44 -6.32 40.52
C LYS A 539 17.49 -7.52 39.59
N ARG A 540 17.29 -8.72 40.13
CA ARG A 540 17.46 -9.96 39.39
C ARG A 540 16.15 -10.35 38.71
N THR A 541 16.01 -10.05 37.42
CA THR A 541 14.84 -10.46 36.63
C THR A 541 15.22 -11.55 35.61
N ALA A 542 14.45 -12.63 35.58
CA ALA A 542 14.67 -13.74 34.64
C ALA A 542 13.35 -14.23 34.05
N VAL A 543 13.34 -14.49 32.75
CA VAL A 543 12.22 -15.12 32.05
C VAL A 543 12.63 -16.50 31.53
N ILE A 544 11.77 -17.51 31.74
CA ILE A 544 11.99 -18.87 31.23
C ILE A 544 10.95 -19.18 30.16
N TYR A 545 11.41 -19.28 28.91
CA TYR A 545 10.64 -19.72 27.77
C TYR A 545 10.67 -21.25 27.68
N THR A 546 9.48 -21.86 27.68
CA THR A 546 9.29 -23.30 27.53
C THR A 546 8.09 -23.61 26.63
N ASP A 547 8.21 -24.64 25.79
CA ASP A 547 7.12 -25.14 24.96
C ASP A 547 6.27 -26.22 25.67
N SER A 548 6.55 -26.47 26.96
CA SER A 548 5.91 -27.51 27.77
C SER A 548 4.62 -27.04 28.44
N ARG A 549 3.54 -26.94 27.67
CA ARG A 549 2.21 -26.57 28.22
C ARG A 549 1.79 -27.45 29.42
N VAL A 550 2.07 -28.75 29.35
CA VAL A 550 1.75 -29.71 30.44
C VAL A 550 2.51 -29.39 31.73
N THR A 551 3.78 -29.00 31.63
CA THR A 551 4.57 -28.63 32.81
C THR A 551 4.07 -27.31 33.41
N LEU A 552 3.72 -26.33 32.57
CA LEU A 552 3.15 -25.06 33.00
C LEU A 552 1.78 -25.24 33.69
N GLU A 553 0.92 -26.10 33.15
CA GLU A 553 -0.35 -26.45 33.79
C GLU A 553 -0.14 -27.17 35.13
N SER A 554 0.87 -28.03 35.23
CA SER A 554 1.22 -28.73 36.48
C SER A 554 1.76 -27.78 37.57
N LEU A 555 2.47 -26.72 37.17
CA LEU A 555 2.97 -25.68 38.08
C LEU A 555 1.85 -24.76 38.60
N ARG A 556 0.73 -24.66 37.89
CA ARG A 556 -0.41 -23.81 38.26
C ARG A 556 -1.42 -24.50 39.20
N GLN A 557 -1.39 -25.82 39.29
CA GLN A 557 -2.27 -26.56 40.18
C GLN A 557 -1.80 -26.38 41.64
N ILE A 558 -2.71 -26.41 42.61
CA ILE A 558 -2.40 -26.19 44.04
C ILE A 558 -2.22 -27.54 44.78
N ARG A 559 -2.55 -28.67 44.12
CA ARG A 559 -2.51 -30.02 44.69
C ARG A 559 -2.13 -31.04 43.63
N ASN A 560 -1.52 -32.16 44.05
CA ASN A 560 -1.07 -33.29 43.22
C ASN A 560 0.17 -33.03 42.34
N HIS A 561 1.25 -32.53 42.96
CA HIS A 561 2.51 -32.33 42.26
C HIS A 561 3.32 -33.63 42.18
N ALA A 562 3.89 -33.90 41.02
CA ALA A 562 5.03 -34.81 40.95
C ALA A 562 6.22 -34.16 41.68
N LYS A 563 7.04 -34.94 42.39
CA LYS A 563 8.19 -34.43 43.19
C LYS A 563 9.05 -33.37 42.46
N LEU A 564 9.32 -33.57 41.17
CA LEU A 564 10.10 -32.63 40.35
C LEU A 564 9.42 -31.26 40.18
N ILE A 565 8.09 -31.20 40.18
CA ILE A 565 7.32 -29.95 40.11
C ILE A 565 7.40 -29.21 41.45
N GLU A 566 7.36 -29.92 42.58
CA GLU A 566 7.57 -29.33 43.91
C GLU A 566 8.98 -28.75 44.05
N GLU A 567 10.00 -29.47 43.55
CA GLU A 567 11.38 -29.00 43.53
C GLU A 567 11.55 -27.74 42.66
N ILE A 568 10.84 -27.64 41.52
CA ILE A 568 10.83 -26.43 40.69
C ILE A 568 10.19 -25.27 41.43
N MET A 569 9.04 -25.49 42.09
CA MET A 569 8.35 -24.45 42.85
C MET A 569 9.20 -23.93 44.01
N GLY A 570 9.84 -24.83 44.77
CA GLY A 570 10.72 -24.44 45.87
C GLY A 570 11.94 -23.63 45.41
N LEU A 571 12.55 -23.96 44.27
CA LEU A 571 13.63 -23.14 43.71
C LEU A 571 13.14 -21.78 43.21
N SER A 572 11.94 -21.71 42.66
CA SER A 572 11.36 -20.43 42.21
C SER A 572 10.92 -19.51 43.34
N GLU A 573 10.67 -20.03 44.54
CA GLU A 573 10.37 -19.22 45.74
C GLU A 573 11.64 -18.65 46.40
N ASN A 574 12.80 -19.29 46.16
CA ASN A 574 14.10 -18.87 46.69
C ASN A 574 14.87 -17.90 45.75
N LEU A 575 14.33 -17.64 44.55
CA LEU A 575 14.88 -16.78 43.50
C LEU A 575 14.00 -15.55 43.33
#